data_AF-A4EDB0-F1
#
_entry.id   AF-A4EDB0-F1
#
_cell.length_a   1.000
_cell.length_b   1.000
_cell.length_c   1.000
_cell.angle_alpha   90.00
_cell.angle_beta   90.00
_cell.angle_gamma   90.00
#
_symmetry.space_group_name_H-M   'P 1'
#
loop_
_entity.id
_entity.type
_entity.pdbx_description
1 polymer ?
#
loop_
_entity_poly.entity_id
_entity_poly.type
_entity_poly.pdbx_seq_one_letter_code
_entity_poly.pdbx_strand_id
1 'polypeptide(L)'
;MQYRSHRYQTEFPIQLTTPTGRQQCHVTDVNSTGARLVGPQTLQRGDKVRFKVLNYDVMGVVCWSFGDKAGITFRPHLSSMQVDMLRYRRDAAPNRPRGAVGFAFAEL
;
A
#
# COMPACT_ATOMS: atom_id res chain seq x y z
N MET A 1 8.81 -26.78 13.80
CA MET A 1 8.67 -26.11 12.49
C MET A 1 7.53 -25.10 12.59
N GLN A 2 7.81 -23.80 12.53
CA GLN A 2 6.77 -22.77 12.62
C GLN A 2 6.18 -22.54 11.23
N TYR A 3 4.88 -22.79 11.06
CA TYR A 3 4.18 -22.60 9.79
C TYR A 3 4.28 -21.13 9.35
N ARG A 4 5.05 -20.86 8.29
CA ARG A 4 5.13 -19.52 7.70
C ARG A 4 4.04 -19.40 6.65
N SER A 5 3.16 -18.42 6.84
CA SER A 5 2.08 -18.13 5.87
C SER A 5 2.67 -17.87 4.49
N HIS A 6 2.11 -18.57 3.49
CA HIS A 6 2.50 -18.44 2.09
C HIS A 6 2.47 -16.96 1.65
N ARG A 7 3.54 -16.53 0.98
CA ARG A 7 3.66 -15.19 0.42
C ARG A 7 3.42 -15.23 -1.07
N TYR A 8 2.59 -14.32 -1.53
CA TYR A 8 2.23 -14.23 -2.93
C TYR A 8 2.97 -13.06 -3.55
N GLN A 9 3.73 -13.35 -4.60
CA GLN A 9 4.41 -12.33 -5.37
C GLN A 9 3.37 -11.52 -6.15
N THR A 10 3.53 -10.19 -6.15
CA THR A 10 2.68 -9.24 -6.86
C THR A 10 3.51 -8.02 -7.22
N GLU A 11 3.07 -7.20 -8.15
CA GLU A 11 3.66 -5.89 -8.42
C GLU A 11 2.54 -4.86 -8.42
N PHE A 12 2.08 -4.51 -7.23
CA PHE A 12 0.90 -3.67 -7.07
C PHE A 12 1.29 -2.24 -6.68
N PRO A 13 1.07 -1.23 -7.54
CA PRO A 13 1.36 0.15 -7.20
C PRO A 13 0.39 0.66 -6.13
N ILE A 14 0.94 1.26 -5.08
CA ILE A 14 0.20 1.85 -3.97
C ILE A 14 0.66 3.29 -3.72
N GLN A 15 -0.28 4.11 -3.24
CA GLN A 15 0.05 5.40 -2.64
C GLN A 15 0.11 5.21 -1.13
N LEU A 16 1.33 5.23 -0.59
CA LEU A 16 1.60 5.07 0.82
C LEU A 16 1.60 6.44 1.50
N THR A 17 0.83 6.55 2.58
CA THR A 17 0.85 7.69 3.50
C THR A 17 1.73 7.33 4.68
N THR A 18 2.76 8.13 4.89
CA THR A 18 3.77 7.99 5.95
C THR A 18 3.78 9.26 6.81
N PRO A 19 4.45 9.25 7.98
CA PRO A 19 4.60 10.45 8.79
C PRO A 19 5.29 11.61 8.05
N THR A 20 6.15 11.27 7.08
CA THR A 20 6.91 12.21 6.25
C THR A 20 6.17 12.70 5.01
N GLY A 21 5.02 12.12 4.66
CA GLY A 21 4.22 12.53 3.51
C GLY A 21 3.60 11.38 2.72
N ARG A 22 3.16 11.66 1.50
CA ARG A 22 2.65 10.62 0.59
C ARG A 22 3.74 10.25 -0.42
N GLN A 23 3.92 8.95 -0.64
CA GLN A 23 4.92 8.41 -1.55
C GLN A 23 4.33 7.27 -2.40
N GLN A 24 4.79 7.17 -3.65
CA GLN A 24 4.42 6.06 -4.53
C GLN A 24 5.35 4.88 -4.28
N CYS A 25 4.78 3.69 -4.12
CA CYS A 25 5.53 2.47 -3.87
C CYS A 25 4.88 1.29 -4.59
N HIS A 26 5.59 0.18 -4.66
CA HIS A 26 5.08 -1.09 -5.18
C HIS A 26 5.08 -2.15 -4.09
N VAL A 27 3.96 -2.86 -3.94
CA VAL A 27 3.91 -4.10 -3.16
C VAL A 27 4.51 -5.21 -4.02
N THR A 28 5.54 -5.89 -3.52
CA THR A 28 6.28 -6.96 -4.23
C THR A 28 5.93 -8.36 -3.75
N ASP A 29 5.64 -8.50 -2.47
CA ASP A 29 5.07 -9.72 -1.90
C ASP A 29 4.10 -9.39 -0.78
N VAL A 30 3.01 -10.15 -0.68
CA VAL A 30 1.94 -9.94 0.31
C VAL A 30 1.40 -11.25 0.86
N ASN A 31 1.04 -11.22 2.14
CA ASN A 31 0.22 -12.23 2.80
C ASN A 31 -0.79 -11.54 3.75
N SER A 32 -1.53 -12.30 4.56
CA SER A 32 -2.52 -11.74 5.49
C SER A 32 -1.92 -10.89 6.61
N THR A 33 -0.64 -11.07 6.94
CA THR A 33 0.01 -10.43 8.10
C THR A 33 0.97 -9.30 7.74
N GLY A 34 1.41 -9.22 6.48
CA GLY A 34 2.32 -8.18 6.03
C GLY A 34 2.56 -8.17 4.53
N ALA A 35 3.34 -7.17 4.14
CA ALA A 35 3.76 -6.97 2.76
C ALA A 35 5.20 -6.46 2.70
N ARG A 36 5.87 -6.74 1.57
CA ARG A 36 7.11 -6.09 1.19
C ARG A 36 6.80 -4.98 0.20
N LEU A 37 7.35 -3.80 0.46
CA LEU A 37 7.27 -2.62 -0.38
C LEU A 37 8.63 -2.37 -1.03
N VAL A 38 8.60 -1.86 -2.26
CA VAL A 38 9.75 -1.36 -3.02
C VAL A 38 9.45 0.05 -3.53
N GLY A 39 10.47 0.90 -3.55
CA GLY A 39 10.35 2.32 -3.87
C GLY A 39 10.03 3.27 -2.71
N PRO A 40 9.67 2.86 -1.46
CA PRO A 40 9.52 3.85 -0.42
C PRO A 40 10.84 4.52 -0.07
N GLN A 41 10.82 5.84 0.03
CA GLN A 41 11.94 6.64 0.49
C GLN A 41 11.68 7.07 1.93
N THR A 42 12.75 7.10 2.74
CA THR A 42 12.74 7.62 4.12
C THR A 42 11.86 6.86 5.13
N LEU A 43 11.46 5.61 4.84
CA LEU A 43 10.75 4.79 5.83
C LEU A 43 11.70 4.33 6.94
N GLN A 44 11.26 4.51 8.18
CA GLN A 44 11.94 4.03 9.37
C GLN A 44 11.16 2.90 10.03
N ARG A 45 11.88 1.98 10.67
CA ARG A 45 11.26 0.94 11.48
C ARG A 45 10.42 1.58 12.59
N GLY A 46 9.18 1.14 12.72
CA GLY A 46 8.21 1.69 13.67
C GLY A 46 7.23 2.69 13.05
N ASP A 47 7.49 3.17 11.83
CA ASP A 47 6.58 4.10 11.16
C ASP A 47 5.22 3.46 10.94
N LYS A 48 4.18 4.22 11.29
CA LYS A 48 2.80 3.88 10.97
C LYS A 48 2.53 4.33 9.55
N VAL A 49 2.13 3.38 8.72
CA VAL A 49 1.85 3.62 7.31
C VAL A 49 0.41 3.25 6.99
N ARG A 50 -0.15 3.94 6.01
CA ARG A 50 -1.50 3.72 5.55
C ARG A 50 -1.56 3.78 4.04
N PHE A 51 -2.30 2.89 3.42
CA PHE A 51 -2.61 2.97 1.99
C PHE A 51 -4.03 2.48 1.74
N LYS A 52 -4.59 2.84 0.60
CA LYS A 52 -5.92 2.39 0.20
C LYS A 52 -5.83 1.31 -0.87
N VAL A 53 -6.63 0.27 -0.67
CA VAL A 53 -6.88 -0.78 -1.67
C VAL A 53 -8.35 -0.74 -1.99
N LEU A 54 -8.69 -0.15 -3.15
CA LEU A 54 -10.08 0.13 -3.54
C LEU A 54 -10.80 0.96 -2.45
N ASN A 55 -11.75 0.36 -1.75
CA ASN A 55 -12.53 0.99 -0.68
C ASN A 55 -12.02 0.65 0.73
N TYR A 56 -10.94 -0.13 0.84
CA TYR A 56 -10.38 -0.53 2.12
C TYR A 56 -9.17 0.32 2.49
N ASP A 57 -9.21 0.84 3.71
CA ASP A 57 -8.06 1.47 4.34
C ASP A 57 -7.20 0.39 4.99
N VAL A 58 -5.96 0.25 4.52
CA VAL A 58 -5.00 -0.71 5.05
C VAL A 58 -3.98 0.06 5.87
N MET A 59 -3.89 -0.32 7.14
CA MET A 59 -2.93 0.22 8.09
C MET A 59 -1.85 -0.81 8.41
N GLY A 60 -0.62 -0.34 8.54
CA GLY A 60 0.49 -1.19 8.91
C GLY A 60 1.60 -0.43 9.62
N VAL A 61 2.56 -1.20 10.12
CA VAL A 61 3.76 -0.69 10.78
C VAL A 61 4.99 -1.23 10.08
N VAL A 62 5.96 -0.37 9.80
CA VAL A 62 7.24 -0.79 9.22
C VAL A 62 8.02 -1.62 10.22
N CYS A 63 8.29 -2.88 9.88
CA CYS A 63 9.09 -3.80 10.70
C CYS A 63 10.59 -3.69 10.42
N TRP A 64 10.94 -3.36 9.18
CA TRP A 64 12.31 -3.14 8.74
C TRP A 64 12.31 -2.27 7.49
N SER A 65 13.39 -1.52 7.28
CA SER A 65 13.69 -0.84 6.03
C SER A 65 15.16 -1.07 5.68
N PHE A 66 15.43 -1.28 4.40
CA PHE A 66 16.77 -1.50 3.87
C PHE A 66 16.83 -1.00 2.43
N GLY A 67 17.60 0.06 2.19
CA GLY A 67 17.65 0.73 0.89
C GLY A 67 16.28 1.25 0.47
N ASP A 68 15.84 0.84 -0.71
CA ASP A 68 14.54 1.16 -1.30
C ASP A 68 13.44 0.16 -0.92
N LYS A 69 13.71 -0.76 0.01
CA LYS A 69 12.79 -1.82 0.41
C LYS A 69 12.36 -1.64 1.84
N ALA A 70 11.10 -1.95 2.12
CA ALA A 70 10.58 -2.00 3.47
C ALA A 70 9.65 -3.18 3.65
N GLY A 71 9.65 -3.76 4.85
CA GLY A 71 8.66 -4.74 5.26
C GLY A 71 7.68 -4.10 6.21
N ILE A 72 6.39 -4.27 5.95
CA ILE A 72 5.31 -3.81 6.82
C ILE A 72 4.52 -4.99 7.37
N THR A 73 4.02 -4.84 8.59
CA THR A 73 3.01 -5.74 9.15
C THR A 73 1.68 -5.03 9.23
N PHE A 74 0.60 -5.72 8.86
CA PHE A 74 -0.74 -5.15 8.89
C PHE A 74 -1.33 -5.16 10.31
N ARG A 75 -2.06 -4.10 10.65
CA ARG A 75 -2.80 -3.95 11.91
C ARG A 75 -4.11 -3.19 11.62
N PRO A 76 -5.26 -3.88 11.51
CA PRO A 76 -5.49 -5.33 11.66
C PRO A 76 -4.91 -6.16 10.50
N HIS A 77 -4.84 -7.49 10.66
CA HIS A 77 -4.48 -8.41 9.57
C HIS A 77 -5.49 -8.31 8.42
N LEU A 78 -5.01 -8.54 7.20
CA LEU A 78 -5.85 -8.55 6.00
C LEU A 78 -6.60 -9.88 5.87
N SER A 79 -7.84 -9.81 5.40
CA SER A 79 -8.61 -10.99 5.00
C SER A 79 -8.07 -11.59 3.70
N SER A 80 -8.36 -12.86 3.45
CA SER A 80 -7.97 -13.54 2.20
C SER A 80 -8.43 -12.76 0.95
N MET A 81 -9.64 -12.21 0.98
CA MET A 81 -10.19 -11.39 -0.10
C MET A 81 -9.36 -10.12 -0.34
N GLN A 82 -8.93 -9.43 0.72
CA GLN A 82 -8.09 -8.23 0.60
C GLN A 82 -6.69 -8.57 0.05
N VAL A 83 -6.14 -9.71 0.45
CA VAL A 83 -4.87 -10.19 -0.11
C VAL A 83 -5.03 -10.55 -1.59
N ASP A 84 -6.13 -11.18 -1.99
CA ASP A 84 -6.40 -11.49 -3.39
C ASP A 84 -6.58 -10.22 -4.23
N MET A 85 -7.23 -9.17 -3.70
CA MET A 85 -7.30 -7.87 -4.38
C MET A 85 -5.93 -7.26 -4.67
N LEU A 86 -4.97 -7.41 -3.74
CA LEU A 86 -3.58 -6.97 -3.92
C LEU A 86 -2.79 -7.82 -4.93
N ARG A 87 -3.25 -9.04 -5.25
CA ARG A 87 -2.64 -9.91 -6.27
C ARG A 87 -3.18 -9.65 -7.67
N TYR A 88 -4.50 -9.56 -7.81
CA TYR A 88 -5.16 -9.60 -9.11
C TYR A 88 -5.31 -8.24 -9.80
N ARG A 89 -5.14 -7.12 -9.10
CA ARG A 89 -5.26 -5.78 -9.71
C ARG A 89 -4.04 -5.36 -10.54
N ARG A 90 -3.33 -6.33 -11.14
CA ARG A 90 -2.35 -6.10 -12.20
C ARG A 90 -2.99 -5.43 -13.43
N ASP A 91 -4.29 -5.62 -13.63
CA ASP A 91 -5.00 -5.22 -14.86
C ASP A 91 -5.84 -3.93 -14.74
N ALA A 92 -5.97 -3.34 -13.55
CA ALA A 92 -6.74 -2.09 -13.44
C ALA A 92 -5.80 -0.90 -13.65
N ALA A 93 -6.01 -0.22 -14.78
CA ALA A 93 -5.34 1.03 -15.18
C ALA A 93 -5.07 1.99 -14.00
N PRO A 94 -3.94 2.74 -14.04
CA PRO A 94 -3.58 3.67 -12.98
C PRO A 94 -4.74 4.63 -12.71
N ASN A 95 -5.13 4.72 -11.44
CA ASN A 95 -6.13 5.65 -10.97
C ASN A 95 -5.64 7.07 -11.24
N ARG A 96 -6.04 7.66 -12.38
CA ARG A 96 -5.90 9.10 -12.63
C ARG A 96 -6.59 9.81 -11.45
N PRO A 97 -5.95 10.80 -10.80
CA PRO A 97 -6.66 11.61 -9.83
C PRO A 97 -7.88 12.21 -10.55
N ARG A 98 -9.09 11.87 -10.08
CA ARG A 98 -10.31 12.58 -10.49
C ARG A 98 -10.04 14.06 -10.21
N GLY A 99 -10.01 14.84 -11.28
CA GLY A 99 -9.77 16.27 -11.23
C GLY A 99 -10.69 16.93 -10.21
N ALA A 100 -10.13 17.88 -9.48
CA ALA A 100 -10.91 18.91 -8.82
C ALA A 100 -11.86 19.51 -9.87
N VAL A 101 -13.15 19.22 -9.76
CA VAL A 101 -14.19 19.95 -10.47
C VAL A 101 -14.31 21.29 -9.75
N GLY A 102 -13.52 22.26 -10.21
CA GLY A 102 -13.72 23.65 -9.83
C GLY A 102 -14.97 24.15 -10.54
N PHE A 103 -16.07 24.29 -9.80
CA PHE A 103 -17.21 25.07 -10.26
C PHE A 103 -16.82 26.55 -10.15
N ALA A 104 -16.34 27.13 -11.24
CA ALA A 104 -16.30 28.58 -11.40
C ALA A 104 -17.64 29.00 -12.01
N PHE A 105 -18.55 29.48 -11.17
CA PHE A 105 -19.68 30.28 -11.65
C PHE A 105 -19.11 31.64 -12.04
N ALA A 106 -19.18 31.97 -13.33
CA ALA A 106 -18.95 33.32 -13.81
C ALA A 106 -20.21 34.15 -13.52
N GLU A 107 -20.06 35.23 -12.75
CA GLU A 107 -21.06 36.30 -12.67
C GLU A 107 -21.17 36.99 -14.03
N LEU A 108 -22.41 37.20 -14.47
CA LEU A 108 -22.84 38.20 -15.44
C LEU A 108 -24.11 38.86 -14.94
#